data_AF-X1PKA8-F1
#
_entry.id   AF-X1PKA8-F1
#
_cell.length_a   1.000
_cell.length_b   1.000
_cell.length_c   1.000
_cell.angle_alpha   90.00
_cell.angle_beta   90.00
_cell.angle_gamma   90.00
#
_symmetry.space_group_name_H-M   'P 1'
#
loop_
_entity.id
_entity.type
_entity.pdbx_description
1 polymer ?
#
loop_
_entity_poly.entity_id
_entity_poly.type
_entity_poly.pdbx_seq_one_letter_code
_entity_poly.pdbx_strand_id
1 'polypeptide(L)'
;MKDFILKLDKNRELRFGFKAMRAIREKFGDRSFAELLNLKLDEMPQLVLIGLKWEDKQLTIDRVEDLLDAAIQRYPILDVTNLTLEALAAHMGVDTKKVTADVLEKNAKKQEELLAKVAMAAKEREKED
;
A
#
# COMPACT_ATOMS: atom_id res chain seq x y z
N MET A 1 8.13 -12.10 -16.73
CA MET A 1 7.76 -11.26 -15.57
C MET A 1 6.44 -10.60 -15.94
N LYS A 2 5.47 -10.48 -15.03
CA LYS A 2 4.19 -9.83 -15.33
C LYS A 2 4.44 -8.32 -15.42
N ASP A 3 4.04 -7.69 -16.51
CA ASP A 3 4.20 -6.24 -16.68
C ASP A 3 3.09 -5.52 -15.90
N PHE A 4 3.45 -4.57 -15.06
CA PHE A 4 2.50 -3.82 -14.23
C PHE A 4 2.28 -2.42 -14.84
N ILE A 5 1.28 -2.33 -15.74
CA ILE A 5 1.07 -1.13 -16.56
C ILE A 5 -0.04 -0.26 -15.97
N LEU A 6 0.32 0.94 -15.51
CA LEU A 6 -0.62 2.02 -15.18
C LEU A 6 -0.99 2.80 -16.45
N LYS A 7 -2.29 2.98 -16.68
CA LYS A 7 -2.82 3.79 -17.78
C LYS A 7 -3.07 5.22 -17.30
N LEU A 8 -2.05 6.06 -17.39
CA LEU A 8 -2.12 7.48 -17.02
C LEU A 8 -2.29 8.35 -18.29
N ASP A 9 -1.42 9.35 -18.48
CA ASP A 9 -1.26 10.07 -19.76
C ASP A 9 -0.82 9.14 -20.89
N LYS A 10 0.00 8.16 -20.55
CA LYS A 10 0.42 7.05 -21.40
C LYS A 10 0.45 5.76 -20.57
N ASN A 11 0.68 4.64 -21.25
CA ASN A 11 1.00 3.40 -20.56
C ASN A 11 2.37 3.55 -19.89
N ARG A 12 2.38 3.51 -18.56
CA ARG A 12 3.59 3.61 -17.74
C ARG A 12 3.77 2.32 -16.95
N GLU A 13 4.99 1.80 -16.94
CA GLU A 13 5.27 0.53 -16.28
C GLU A 13 5.85 0.77 -14.87
N LEU A 14 5.25 0.13 -13.87
CA LEU A 14 5.71 0.19 -12.48
C LEU A 14 6.87 -0.78 -12.26
N ARG A 15 8.01 -0.27 -11.79
CA ARG A 15 9.15 -1.09 -11.38
C ARG A 15 9.70 -0.69 -10.02
N PHE A 16 9.82 -1.67 -9.14
CA PHE A 16 10.36 -1.51 -7.79
C PHE A 16 11.72 -2.20 -7.63
N GLY A 17 12.74 -1.71 -8.34
CA GLY A 17 14.12 -2.19 -8.17
C GLY A 17 14.82 -1.62 -6.92
N PHE A 18 16.12 -1.91 -6.75
CA PHE A 18 16.89 -1.47 -5.57
C PHE A 18 16.83 0.03 -5.28
N LYS A 19 16.84 0.88 -6.31
CA LYS A 19 16.70 2.33 -6.15
C LYS A 19 15.34 2.72 -5.60
N ALA A 20 14.28 2.07 -6.07
CA ALA A 20 12.93 2.28 -5.58
C ALA A 20 12.81 1.83 -4.12
N MET A 21 13.37 0.67 -3.77
CA MET A 21 13.38 0.18 -2.38
C MET A 21 14.12 1.12 -1.42
N ARG A 22 15.24 1.70 -1.86
CA ARG A 22 15.94 2.73 -1.08
C ARG A 22 15.07 3.97 -0.89
N ALA A 23 14.43 4.46 -1.96
CA ALA A 23 13.55 5.62 -1.88
C ALA A 23 12.32 5.37 -1.00
N ILE A 24 11.75 4.16 -1.03
CA ILE A 24 10.67 3.73 -0.14
C ILE A 24 11.14 3.82 1.32
N ARG A 25 12.32 3.28 1.64
CA ARG A 25 12.86 3.36 3.01
C ARG A 25 13.14 4.79 3.46
N GLU A 26 13.69 5.63 2.58
CA GLU A 26 13.96 7.04 2.88
C GLU A 26 12.66 7.83 3.14
N LYS A 27 11.55 7.48 2.48
CA LYS A 27 10.26 8.16 2.61
C LYS A 27 9.37 7.63 3.72
N PHE A 28 9.27 6.31 3.85
CA PHE A 28 8.34 5.63 4.75
C PHE A 28 9.02 5.09 6.02
N GLY A 29 10.35 5.16 6.11
CA GLY A 29 11.13 4.61 7.21
C GLY A 29 11.31 3.09 7.11
N ASP A 30 11.56 2.45 8.25
CA ASP A 30 11.78 1.00 8.35
C ASP A 30 10.47 0.18 8.40
N ARG A 31 9.40 0.69 7.76
CA ARG A 31 8.14 -0.05 7.66
C ARG A 31 8.38 -1.41 7.00
N SER A 32 7.82 -2.43 7.61
CA SER A 32 7.75 -3.77 7.06
C SER A 32 6.90 -3.77 5.78
N PHE A 33 7.08 -4.80 4.95
CA PHE A 33 6.28 -4.96 3.74
C PHE A 33 4.76 -5.03 4.04
N ALA A 34 4.36 -5.66 5.14
CA ALA A 34 2.96 -5.72 5.56
C ALA A 34 2.40 -4.33 5.89
N GLU A 35 3.21 -3.45 6.47
CA GLU A 35 2.83 -2.05 6.72
C GLU A 35 2.77 -1.23 5.42
N LEU A 36 3.62 -1.54 4.43
CA LEU A 36 3.55 -0.95 3.09
C LEU A 36 2.32 -1.41 2.30
N LEU A 37 1.79 -2.60 2.54
CA LEU A 37 0.53 -3.04 1.95
C LEU A 37 -0.70 -2.37 2.57
N ASN A 38 -0.56 -1.82 3.76
CA ASN A 38 -1.62 -1.12 4.47
C ASN A 38 -1.40 0.41 4.47
N LEU A 39 -0.76 0.92 3.40
CA LEU A 39 -0.55 2.35 3.22
C LEU A 39 -1.88 3.09 3.11
N LYS A 40 -1.88 4.31 3.64
CA LYS A 40 -3.03 5.19 3.47
C LYS A 40 -3.09 5.72 2.03
N LEU A 41 -4.29 6.14 1.61
CA LEU A 41 -4.53 6.67 0.27
C LEU A 41 -3.65 7.89 -0.06
N ASP A 42 -3.37 8.75 0.91
CA ASP A 42 -2.48 9.91 0.78
C ASP A 42 -1.00 9.53 0.56
N GLU A 43 -0.60 8.31 0.91
CA GLU A 43 0.76 7.82 0.72
C GLU A 43 0.95 7.16 -0.67
N MET A 44 -0.14 6.87 -1.39
CA MET A 44 -0.12 6.16 -2.67
C MET A 44 0.57 6.93 -3.81
N PRO A 45 0.35 8.25 -4.00
CA PRO A 45 1.03 8.99 -5.06
C PRO A 45 2.56 8.94 -4.93
N GLN A 46 3.09 8.94 -3.71
CA GLN A 46 4.53 8.79 -3.45
C GLN A 46 5.04 7.41 -3.89
N LEU A 47 4.28 6.36 -3.61
CA LEU A 47 4.65 5.00 -4.01
C LEU A 47 4.67 4.85 -5.53
N VAL A 48 3.66 5.41 -6.20
CA VAL A 48 3.56 5.44 -7.68
C VAL A 48 4.73 6.24 -8.27
N LEU A 49 5.03 7.42 -7.73
CA LEU A 49 6.18 8.23 -8.16
C LEU A 49 7.48 7.43 -8.09
N ILE A 50 7.72 6.75 -6.97
CA ILE A 50 8.90 5.91 -6.80
C ILE A 50 8.94 4.77 -7.82
N GLY A 51 7.79 4.13 -8.07
CA GLY A 51 7.63 3.06 -9.06
C GLY A 51 7.78 3.51 -10.52
N LEU A 52 7.64 4.81 -10.81
CA LEU A 52 7.76 5.39 -12.16
C LEU A 52 9.07 6.15 -12.40
N LYS A 53 9.81 6.48 -11.34
CA LYS A 53 11.09 7.23 -11.39
C LYS A 53 12.16 6.62 -12.30
N TRP A 54 12.07 5.32 -12.59
CA TRP A 54 13.00 4.64 -13.50
C TRP A 54 12.73 5.00 -14.97
N GLU A 55 11.46 5.20 -15.33
CA GLU A 55 11.02 5.56 -16.67
C GLU A 55 11.17 7.07 -16.89
N ASP A 56 10.80 7.86 -15.88
CA ASP A 56 10.82 9.31 -15.92
C ASP A 56 11.48 9.89 -14.66
N LYS A 57 12.75 10.30 -14.81
CA LYS A 57 13.55 10.82 -13.70
C LYS A 57 13.11 12.21 -13.25
N GLN A 58 12.44 12.97 -14.11
CA GLN A 58 12.00 14.34 -13.86
C GLN A 58 10.58 14.39 -13.28
N LEU A 59 9.89 13.26 -13.22
CA LEU A 59 8.57 13.14 -12.62
C LEU A 59 8.59 13.67 -11.18
N THR A 60 7.65 14.55 -10.87
CA THR A 60 7.43 15.15 -9.55
C THR A 60 6.17 14.58 -8.90
N ILE A 61 6.01 14.78 -7.60
CA ILE A 61 4.82 14.32 -6.89
C ILE A 61 3.57 15.02 -7.39
N ASP A 62 3.59 16.35 -7.52
CA ASP A 62 2.44 17.13 -8.00
C ASP A 62 1.97 16.63 -9.37
N ARG A 63 2.93 16.28 -10.25
CA ARG A 63 2.60 15.76 -11.57
C ARG A 63 1.99 14.36 -11.51
N VAL A 64 2.42 13.52 -10.56
CA VAL A 64 1.81 12.20 -10.36
C VAL A 64 0.39 12.35 -9.83
N GLU A 65 0.16 13.24 -8.88
CA GLU A 65 -1.19 13.52 -8.35
C GLU A 65 -2.13 14.00 -9.46
N ASP A 66 -1.71 14.96 -10.30
CA ASP A 66 -2.46 15.40 -11.48
C ASP A 66 -2.82 14.23 -12.42
N LEU A 67 -1.86 13.34 -12.66
CA LEU A 67 -2.03 12.19 -13.55
C LEU A 67 -2.98 11.15 -12.94
N LEU A 68 -2.89 10.93 -11.64
CA LEU A 68 -3.77 10.04 -10.91
C LEU A 68 -5.20 10.60 -10.90
N ASP A 69 -5.39 11.89 -10.61
CA ASP A 69 -6.69 12.54 -10.65
C ASP A 69 -7.35 12.43 -12.04
N ALA A 70 -6.56 12.66 -13.10
CA ALA A 70 -7.04 12.47 -14.47
C ALA A 70 -7.39 10.99 -14.77
N ALA A 71 -6.62 10.04 -14.25
CA ALA A 71 -6.87 8.61 -14.42
C ALA A 71 -8.09 8.14 -13.63
N ILE A 72 -8.38 8.74 -12.48
CA ILE A 72 -9.51 8.38 -11.61
C ILE A 72 -10.86 8.65 -12.29
N GLN A 73 -10.90 9.59 -13.24
CA GLN A 73 -12.07 9.79 -14.10
C GLN A 73 -12.43 8.56 -14.95
N ARG A 74 -11.47 7.63 -15.15
CA ARG A 74 -11.60 6.45 -16.01
C ARG A 74 -11.46 5.13 -15.24
N TYR A 75 -10.77 5.13 -14.11
CA TYR A 75 -10.50 3.94 -13.30
C TYR A 75 -10.72 4.23 -11.81
N PRO A 76 -11.31 3.32 -11.03
CA PRO A 76 -11.40 3.47 -9.58
C PRO A 76 -10.02 3.67 -8.93
N ILE A 77 -9.96 4.52 -7.90
CA ILE A 77 -8.72 4.73 -7.11
C ILE A 77 -8.18 3.39 -6.59
N LEU A 78 -9.08 2.49 -6.17
CA LEU A 78 -8.73 1.17 -5.68
C LEU A 78 -7.96 0.33 -6.71
N ASP A 79 -8.25 0.47 -8.00
CA ASP A 79 -7.56 -0.31 -9.05
C ASP A 79 -6.11 0.14 -9.21
N VAL A 80 -5.88 1.46 -9.16
CA VAL A 80 -4.54 2.04 -9.16
C VAL A 80 -3.76 1.57 -7.94
N THR A 81 -4.39 1.61 -6.77
CA THR A 81 -3.77 1.17 -5.51
C THR A 81 -3.39 -0.30 -5.57
N ASN A 82 -4.34 -1.17 -5.93
CA ASN A 82 -4.12 -2.60 -6.03
C ASN A 82 -3.00 -2.95 -7.01
N LEU A 83 -2.99 -2.33 -8.20
CA LEU A 83 -1.94 -2.57 -9.19
C LEU A 83 -0.56 -2.15 -8.66
N THR A 84 -0.48 -1.03 -7.95
CA THR A 84 0.77 -0.52 -7.40
C THR A 84 1.30 -1.44 -6.29
N LEU A 85 0.43 -1.92 -5.41
CA LEU A 85 0.79 -2.85 -4.34
C LEU A 85 1.17 -4.23 -4.90
N GLU A 86 0.46 -4.74 -5.91
CA GLU A 86 0.82 -5.97 -6.61
C GLU A 86 2.21 -5.87 -7.26
N ALA A 87 2.48 -4.74 -7.92
CA ALA A 87 3.77 -4.49 -8.55
C ALA A 87 4.91 -4.51 -7.53
N LEU A 88 4.71 -3.84 -6.38
CA LEU A 88 5.68 -3.83 -5.28
C LEU A 88 5.90 -5.26 -4.74
N ALA A 89 4.82 -5.99 -4.45
CA ALA A 89 4.88 -7.36 -3.93
C ALA A 89 5.66 -8.30 -4.86
N ALA A 90 5.34 -8.26 -6.16
CA ALA A 90 5.98 -9.10 -7.15
C ALA A 90 7.49 -8.83 -7.27
N HIS A 91 7.90 -7.56 -7.22
CA HIS A 91 9.32 -7.19 -7.27
C HIS A 91 10.07 -7.53 -5.97
N MET A 92 9.38 -7.62 -4.84
CA MET A 92 9.94 -8.10 -3.58
C MET A 92 9.97 -9.64 -3.48
N GLY A 93 9.49 -10.36 -4.50
CA GLY A 93 9.40 -11.81 -4.49
C GLY A 93 8.35 -12.34 -3.51
N VAL A 94 7.37 -11.50 -3.16
CA VAL A 94 6.33 -11.82 -2.20
C VAL A 94 5.07 -12.26 -2.94
N ASP A 95 4.65 -13.50 -2.72
CA ASP A 95 3.35 -13.98 -3.18
C ASP A 95 2.23 -13.25 -2.43
N THR A 96 1.56 -12.32 -3.12
CA THR A 96 0.47 -11.50 -2.57
C THR A 96 -0.60 -12.34 -1.88
N LYS A 97 -0.96 -13.50 -2.46
CA LYS A 97 -1.93 -14.45 -1.89
C LYS A 97 -1.58 -14.95 -0.49
N LYS A 98 -0.29 -15.13 -0.20
CA LYS A 98 0.18 -15.58 1.11
C LYS A 98 0.13 -14.44 2.14
N VAL A 99 0.47 -13.21 1.72
CA VAL A 99 0.47 -12.06 2.63
C VAL A 99 -0.92 -11.59 2.99
N THR A 100 -1.88 -11.64 2.06
CA THR A 100 -3.27 -11.31 2.40
C THR A 100 -3.80 -12.28 3.47
N ALA A 101 -3.48 -13.57 3.38
CA ALA A 101 -3.85 -14.56 4.39
C ALA A 101 -3.20 -14.25 5.76
N ASP A 102 -1.89 -13.97 5.78
CA ASP A 102 -1.13 -13.67 7.01
C ASP A 102 -1.63 -12.39 7.72
N VAL A 103 -1.95 -11.34 6.95
CA VAL A 103 -2.48 -10.07 7.47
C VAL A 103 -3.90 -10.24 8.01
N LEU A 104 -4.76 -10.96 7.29
CA LEU A 104 -6.12 -11.27 7.76
C LEU A 104 -6.08 -12.06 9.07
N GLU A 105 -5.17 -13.03 9.19
CA GLU A 105 -5.02 -13.84 10.40
C GLU A 105 -4.53 -13.02 11.60
N LYS A 106 -3.57 -12.11 11.39
CA LYS A 106 -3.07 -11.20 12.43
C LYS A 106 -4.12 -10.19 12.87
N ASN A 107 -4.88 -9.64 11.93
CA ASN A 107 -5.94 -8.68 12.24
C ASN A 107 -7.11 -9.34 12.98
N ALA A 108 -7.47 -10.57 12.62
CA ALA A 108 -8.49 -11.35 13.33
C ALA A 108 -8.09 -11.60 14.79
N LYS A 109 -6.86 -12.06 15.04
CA LYS A 109 -6.33 -12.26 16.40
C LYS A 109 -6.33 -10.96 17.21
N LYS A 110 -5.96 -9.83 16.58
CA LYS A 110 -5.92 -8.52 17.24
C LYS A 110 -7.33 -8.00 17.57
N GLN A 111 -8.33 -8.29 16.74
CA GLN A 111 -9.74 -7.97 17.03
C GLN A 111 -10.28 -8.81 18.19
N GLU A 112 -9.99 -10.10 18.24
CA GLU A 112 -10.41 -10.97 19.35
C GLU A 112 -9.81 -10.50 20.68
N GLU A 113 -8.53 -10.12 20.69
CA GLU A 113 -7.86 -9.63 21.89
C GLU A 113 -8.44 -8.29 22.37
N LEU A 114 -8.86 -7.42 21.45
CA LEU A 114 -9.50 -6.14 21.77
C LEU A 114 -10.91 -6.36 22.35
N LEU A 115 -11.71 -7.26 21.76
CA LEU A 115 -13.04 -7.61 22.24
C LEU A 115 -13.00 -8.24 23.63
N ALA A 116 -12.00 -9.10 23.90
CA ALA A 116 -11.79 -9.69 25.23
C ALA A 116 -11.48 -8.61 26.28
N LYS A 117 -10.63 -7.63 25.96
CA LYS A 117 -10.32 -6.50 26.87
C LYS A 117 -11.53 -5.62 27.15
N VAL A 118 -12.34 -5.31 26.13
CA VAL A 118 -13.58 -4.52 26.30
C VAL A 118 -14.59 -5.27 27.17
N ALA A 119 -14.74 -6.58 26.99
CA ALA A 119 -15.64 -7.40 27.80
C ALA A 119 -15.20 -7.50 29.27
N MET A 120 -13.89 -7.53 29.55
CA MET A 120 -13.37 -7.48 30.93
C MET A 120 -13.65 -6.11 31.58
N ALA A 121 -13.37 -5.02 30.87
CA ALA A 121 -13.62 -3.67 31.38
C ALA A 121 -15.10 -3.37 31.65
N ALA A 122 -16.02 -3.96 30.86
CA ALA A 122 -17.46 -3.84 31.09
C ALA A 122 -17.90 -4.57 32.38
N LYS A 123 -17.36 -5.77 32.64
CA LYS A 123 -17.65 -6.55 33.85
C LYS A 123 -17.09 -5.94 35.14
N GLU A 124 -16.02 -5.15 35.05
CA GLU A 124 -15.48 -4.42 36.20
C GLU A 124 -16.34 -3.20 36.55
N ARG A 125 -16.90 -2.51 35.54
CA ARG A 125 -17.83 -1.38 35.77
C ARG A 125 -19.17 -1.81 36.36
N GLU A 126 -19.73 -2.95 35.96
CA GLU A 126 -20.97 -3.49 36.57
C GLU A 126 -20.81 -3.97 38.03
N LYS A 127 -19.58 -4.02 38.55
CA LYS A 127 -19.31 -4.38 39.96
C LYS A 127 -19.06 -3.17 40.86
N GLU A 128 -18.93 -1.98 40.29
CA GLU A 128 -18.74 -0.72 41.03
C GLU A 128 -20.04 0.10 41.19
N ASP A 129 -21.15 -0.31 40.55
CA ASP A 129 -22.52 0.17 40.77
C ASP A 129 -23.31 -0.77 41.70
#